data_AF-A0A925Y8M2-F1
#
_entry.id   AF-A0A925Y8M2-F1
#
_cell.length_a   1.000
_cell.length_b   1.000
_cell.length_c   1.000
_cell.angle_alpha   90.00
_cell.angle_beta   90.00
_cell.angle_gamma   90.00
#
_symmetry.space_group_name_H-M   'P 1'
#
loop_
_entity.id
_entity.type
_entity.pdbx_description
1 polymer ?
#
loop_
_entity_poly.entity_id
_entity_poly.type
_entity_poly.pdbx_seq_one_letter_code
_entity_poly.pdbx_strand_id
1 'polypeptide(L)' 'ISYGKERPVAVCDDISCWSQNRRAVTVLNGAGS' A
#
# COMPACT_ATOMS: atom_id res chain seq x y z
N ILE A 1 -7.09 -10.33 0.80
CA ILE A 1 -6.20 -10.56 1.96
C ILE A 1 -5.91 -9.19 2.57
N SER A 2 -6.08 -9.02 3.88
CA SER A 2 -5.71 -7.78 4.57
C SER A 2 -4.32 -7.94 5.18
N TYR A 3 -3.42 -7.00 4.90
CA TYR A 3 -2.05 -6.99 5.44
C TYR A 3 -1.85 -5.96 6.57
N GLY A 4 -2.89 -5.19 6.91
CA GLY A 4 -2.81 -4.16 7.95
C GLY A 4 -1.56 -3.26 7.80
N LYS A 5 -0.75 -3.21 8.86
CA LYS A 5 0.49 -2.42 8.92
C LYS A 5 1.74 -3.19 8.51
N GLU A 6 1.63 -4.45 8.11
CA GLU A 6 2.78 -5.35 7.85
C GLU A 6 3.48 -5.03 6.51
N ARG A 7 2.82 -4.30 5.61
CA ARG A 7 3.36 -3.95 4.28
C ARG A 7 3.17 -2.46 3.95
N PRO A 8 3.88 -1.55 4.65
CA PRO A 8 3.81 -0.12 4.38
C PRO A 8 4.49 0.22 3.05
N VAL A 9 3.97 1.24 2.36
CA VAL A 9 4.66 1.88 1.21
C VAL A 9 5.78 2.78 1.70
N ALA A 10 5.51 3.54 2.76
CA ALA A 10 6.45 4.51 3.32
C ALA A 10 6.49 4.37 4.84
N VAL A 11 7.69 4.44 5.41
CA VAL A 11 7.92 4.33 6.86
C VAL A 11 8.29 5.71 7.39
N CYS A 12 7.29 6.51 7.73
CA CYS A 12 7.48 7.78 8.40
C CYS A 12 6.25 8.13 9.25
N ASP A 13 6.44 9.01 10.24
CA ASP A 13 5.42 9.46 11.18
C ASP A 13 4.86 10.84 10.79
N ASP A 14 4.39 10.94 9.54
CA ASP A 14 3.80 12.15 9.00
C ASP A 14 2.50 11.83 8.26
N ILE A 15 1.63 12.84 8.15
CA ILE A 15 0.33 12.74 7.47
C ILE A 15 0.48 12.24 6.04
N SER A 16 1.54 12.64 5.35
CA SER A 16 1.83 12.18 3.99
C SER A 16 2.01 10.66 3.91
N CYS A 17 2.75 10.04 4.84
CA CYS A 17 2.92 8.58 4.90
C CYS A 17 1.62 7.87 5.27
N TRP A 18 0.86 8.39 6.22
CA TRP A 18 -0.41 7.78 6.63
C TRP A 18 -1.48 7.85 5.55
N SER A 19 -1.52 8.94 4.77
CA SER A 19 -2.41 9.06 3.62
C SER A 19 -2.08 8.02 2.55
N GLN A 20 -0.79 7.80 2.27
CA GLN A 20 -0.35 6.82 1.27
C GLN A 20 -0.56 5.35 1.71
N ASN A 21 -0.31 5.05 2.98
CA ASN A 21 -0.39 3.67 3.50
C ASN A 21 -1.83 3.18 3.71
N ARG A 22 -2.81 4.09 3.88
CA ARG A 22 -4.24 3.73 3.97
C ARG A 22 -4.83 3.51 2.59
N ARG A 23 -4.51 2.36 1.98
CA ARG A 23 -4.90 2.02 0.60
C ARG A 23 -5.37 0.58 0.45
N ALA A 24 -6.17 0.35 -0.60
CA ALA A 24 -6.44 -0.98 -1.15
C ALA A 24 -5.55 -1.21 -2.38
N VAL A 25 -5.04 -2.42 -2.54
CA VAL A 25 -4.19 -2.80 -3.69
C VAL A 25 -4.88 -3.92 -4.45
N THR A 26 -5.08 -3.69 -5.76
CA THR A 26 -5.56 -4.70 -6.69
C THR A 26 -4.38 -5.15 -7.55
N VAL A 27 -4.10 -6.44 -7.56
CA VAL A 27 -3.07 -7.03 -8.41
C VAL A 27 -3.76 -7.64 -9.63
N LEU A 28 -3.44 -7.13 -10.83
CA LEU A 28 -3.90 -7.70 -12.09
C LEU A 28 -2.79 -8.60 -12.64
N ASN A 29 -3.02 -9.90 -12.68
CA ASN A 29 -2.09 -10.82 -13.33
C ASN A 29 -2.26 -10.72 -14.85
N GLY A 30 -1.18 -10.42 -15.58
CA GLY A 30 -1.16 -10.36 -17.05
C GLY A 30 -1.34 -8.97 -17.68
N ALA A 31 -1.32 -7.89 -16.90
CA ALA A 31 -1.27 -6.54 -17.43
C ALA A 31 0.20 -6.16 -17.75
N GLY A 32 0.69 -6.61 -18.90
CA GLY A 32 2.01 -6.24 -19.42
C GLY A 32 2.84 -7.44 -19.89
N SER A 33 2.78 -7.68 -21.20
CA SER A 33 3.89 -8.20 -22.00
C SER A 33 4.42 -7.07 -22.86
#